data_AF-A0A4U9HQH4-F1
#
_entry.id   AF-A0A4U9HQH4-F1
#
_cell.length_a   1.000
_cell.length_b   1.000
_cell.length_c   1.000
_cell.angle_alpha   90.00
_cell.angle_beta   90.00
_cell.angle_gamma   90.00
#
_symmetry.space_group_name_H-M   'P 1'
#
loop_
_entity.id
_entity.type
_entity.pdbx_description
1 polymer ?
#
loop_
_entity_poly.entity_id
_entity_poly.type
_entity_poly.pdbx_seq_one_letter_code
_entity_poly.pdbx_strand_id
1 'polypeptide(L)'
;MALRHCALPELHLDDIDLSTSLFGRTLNAPLLISSMTGGTRRASQINQHLALAAQALGLAMGVGSQRVALESEVNYGLTRELRSFAPDVVLMANLGAAQIASRQGIDYARRAVETLAADALIIHLNPLQEALQHGGDRNWCGVIDAIHHTVEALHVPVVIKEVGNGLSVPVARELAAAGVAMLDVAGAGGTSWAAVEGERAVTAHDRAVAMAFADWGIPTATALQDLHQALPDMPLVASAGSPTVLRWQKPSA
;
A
#
# COMPACT_ATOMS: atom_id res chain seq x y z
N MET A 1 7.22 20.39 -6.97
CA MET A 1 7.80 20.39 -8.33
C MET A 1 6.70 20.78 -9.31
N ALA A 2 6.89 21.80 -10.14
CA ALA A 2 5.93 22.16 -11.19
C ALA A 2 6.30 21.46 -12.50
N LEU A 3 5.31 20.95 -13.23
CA LEU A 3 5.55 20.45 -14.59
C LEU A 3 5.85 21.65 -15.50
N ARG A 4 6.94 21.58 -16.27
CA ARG A 4 7.24 22.61 -17.26
C ARG A 4 6.25 22.47 -18.42
N HIS A 5 5.45 23.51 -18.65
CA HIS A 5 4.54 23.55 -19.79
C HIS A 5 5.31 23.47 -21.11
N CYS A 6 4.82 22.63 -22.04
CA CYS A 6 5.26 22.59 -23.43
C CYS A 6 4.19 23.23 -24.31
N ALA A 7 4.47 24.43 -24.83
CA ALA A 7 3.52 25.17 -25.66
C ALA A 7 3.36 24.60 -27.08
N LEU A 8 4.30 23.76 -27.52
CA LEU A 8 4.31 23.11 -28.83
C LEU A 8 4.60 21.61 -28.63
N PRO A 9 3.61 20.82 -28.19
CA PRO A 9 3.84 19.42 -27.82
C PRO A 9 4.00 18.48 -29.03
N GLU A 10 3.67 18.94 -30.25
CA GLU A 10 3.77 18.17 -31.51
C GLU A 10 3.19 16.75 -31.43
N LEU A 11 2.08 16.59 -30.69
CA LEU A 11 1.37 15.32 -30.48
C LEU A 11 -0.13 15.50 -30.64
N HIS A 12 -0.82 14.42 -31.03
CA HIS A 12 -2.27 14.35 -31.03
C HIS A 12 -2.78 13.82 -29.69
N LEU A 13 -3.81 14.44 -29.11
CA LEU A 13 -4.30 14.09 -27.77
C LEU A 13 -4.84 12.64 -27.71
N ASP A 14 -5.53 12.21 -28.76
CA ASP A 14 -6.12 10.87 -28.81
C ASP A 14 -5.08 9.74 -28.98
N ASP A 15 -3.82 10.09 -29.27
CA ASP A 15 -2.71 9.13 -29.37
C ASP A 15 -2.04 8.87 -28.01
N ILE A 16 -2.47 9.53 -26.93
CA ILE A 16 -1.90 9.33 -25.59
C ILE A 16 -2.35 7.98 -25.02
N ASP A 17 -1.40 7.06 -24.93
CA ASP A 17 -1.56 5.77 -24.27
C ASP A 17 -1.16 5.84 -22.78
N LEU A 18 -2.14 5.67 -21.89
CA LEU A 18 -1.95 5.59 -20.45
C LEU A 18 -1.67 4.16 -19.97
N SER A 19 -1.75 3.15 -20.84
CA SER A 19 -1.59 1.78 -20.41
C SER A 19 -0.18 1.48 -19.87
N THR A 20 -0.14 0.59 -18.89
CA THR A 20 1.10 0.11 -18.27
C THR A 20 0.94 -1.36 -17.88
N SER A 21 2.02 -1.99 -17.42
CA SER A 21 1.97 -3.34 -16.86
C SER A 21 2.40 -3.35 -15.40
N LEU A 22 1.80 -4.24 -14.62
CA LEU A 22 2.16 -4.50 -13.23
C LEU A 22 1.93 -5.98 -12.93
N PHE A 23 2.96 -6.65 -12.40
CA PHE A 23 2.93 -8.06 -12.01
C PHE A 23 2.31 -9.00 -13.06
N GLY A 24 2.65 -8.78 -14.34
CA GLY A 24 2.20 -9.61 -15.46
C GLY A 24 0.80 -9.29 -16.01
N ARG A 25 0.14 -8.24 -15.51
CA ARG A 25 -1.17 -7.79 -16.00
C ARG A 25 -1.07 -6.38 -16.60
N THR A 26 -1.91 -6.11 -17.59
CA THR A 26 -2.06 -4.77 -18.18
C THR A 26 -3.04 -3.94 -17.36
N LEU A 27 -2.68 -2.68 -17.12
CA LEU A 27 -3.52 -1.66 -16.53
C LEU A 27 -3.86 -0.63 -17.61
N ASN A 28 -5.08 -0.11 -17.61
CA ASN A 28 -5.51 0.92 -18.56
C ASN A 28 -4.96 2.32 -18.22
N ALA A 29 -4.47 2.51 -16.99
CA ALA A 29 -3.84 3.74 -16.54
C ALA A 29 -2.80 3.44 -15.44
N PRO A 30 -1.80 4.30 -15.22
CA PRO A 30 -0.81 4.13 -14.17
C PRO A 30 -1.39 4.62 -12.82
N LEU A 31 -2.54 4.08 -12.44
CA LEU A 31 -3.28 4.41 -11.21
C LEU A 31 -3.66 3.11 -10.49
N LEU A 32 -3.77 3.18 -9.16
CA LEU A 32 -4.31 2.10 -8.35
C LEU A 32 -5.25 2.61 -7.28
N ILE A 33 -6.20 1.77 -6.88
CA ILE A 33 -7.02 1.95 -5.68
C ILE A 33 -6.21 1.41 -4.49
N SER A 34 -5.74 2.30 -3.62
CA SER A 34 -4.90 1.92 -2.48
C SER A 34 -5.72 1.28 -1.35
N SER A 35 -5.02 0.67 -0.39
CA SER A 35 -5.63 -0.03 0.74
C SER A 35 -6.35 0.91 1.70
N MET A 36 -7.64 0.64 1.96
CA MET A 36 -8.48 1.53 2.79
C MET A 36 -9.18 0.81 3.94
N THR A 37 -9.97 -0.24 3.67
CA THR A 37 -10.85 -0.83 4.69
C THR A 37 -10.88 -2.35 4.67
N GLY A 38 -10.88 -2.93 5.86
CA GLY A 38 -11.04 -4.34 6.17
C GLY A 38 -11.53 -4.45 7.62
N GLY A 39 -12.18 -5.56 7.99
CA GLY A 39 -12.51 -5.79 9.41
C GLY A 39 -13.86 -5.25 9.92
N THR A 40 -14.77 -4.75 9.05
CA THR A 40 -16.13 -4.35 9.47
C THR A 40 -17.20 -4.76 8.45
N ARG A 41 -18.47 -4.89 8.86
CA ARG A 41 -19.57 -5.29 7.94
C ARG A 41 -19.77 -4.32 6.77
N ARG A 42 -19.47 -3.02 6.98
CA ARG A 42 -19.52 -2.00 5.93
C ARG A 42 -18.35 -2.14 4.94
N ALA A 43 -17.22 -2.68 5.39
CA ALA A 43 -16.04 -2.89 4.55
C ALA A 43 -16.32 -3.84 3.37
N SER A 44 -17.19 -4.83 3.54
CA SER A 44 -17.54 -5.78 2.47
C SER A 44 -18.16 -5.08 1.26
N GLN A 45 -19.15 -4.22 1.48
CA GLN A 45 -19.82 -3.46 0.42
C GLN A 45 -18.87 -2.45 -0.23
N ILE A 46 -18.01 -1.80 0.56
CA ILE A 46 -17.01 -0.85 0.04
C ILE A 46 -16.02 -1.60 -0.85
N ASN A 47 -15.46 -2.72 -0.38
CA ASN A 47 -14.50 -3.51 -1.15
C ASN A 47 -15.12 -4.06 -2.43
N GLN A 48 -16.37 -4.53 -2.39
CA GLN A 48 -17.09 -4.96 -3.60
C GLN A 48 -17.22 -3.83 -4.62
N HIS A 49 -17.67 -2.64 -4.23
CA HIS A 49 -17.80 -1.52 -5.16
C HIS A 49 -16.45 -1.07 -5.73
N LEU A 50 -15.40 -1.07 -4.91
CA LEU A 50 -14.05 -0.74 -5.37
C LEU A 50 -13.52 -1.79 -6.35
N ALA A 51 -13.77 -3.07 -6.10
CA ALA A 51 -13.38 -4.16 -7.00
C ALA A 51 -14.09 -4.06 -8.35
N LEU A 52 -15.41 -3.80 -8.35
CA LEU A 52 -16.17 -3.57 -9.58
C LEU A 52 -15.66 -2.35 -10.35
N ALA A 53 -15.33 -1.26 -9.66
CA ALA A 53 -14.75 -0.07 -10.29
C ALA A 53 -13.35 -0.34 -10.86
N ALA A 54 -12.50 -1.04 -10.10
CA ALA A 54 -11.17 -1.44 -10.55
C ALA A 54 -11.25 -2.30 -11.82
N GLN A 55 -12.14 -3.28 -11.85
CA GLN A 55 -12.39 -4.13 -13.02
C GLN A 55 -12.88 -3.33 -14.21
N ALA A 56 -13.89 -2.47 -14.02
CA ALA A 56 -14.47 -1.67 -15.10
C ALA A 56 -13.45 -0.69 -15.70
N LEU A 57 -12.54 -0.16 -14.88
CA LEU A 57 -11.53 0.80 -15.30
C LEU A 57 -10.20 0.15 -15.70
N GLY A 58 -10.00 -1.14 -15.43
CA GLY A 58 -8.71 -1.83 -15.62
C GLY A 58 -7.60 -1.27 -14.74
N LEU A 59 -7.90 -0.99 -13.46
CA LEU A 59 -6.95 -0.47 -12.48
C LEU A 59 -6.56 -1.52 -11.45
N ALA A 60 -5.35 -1.44 -10.90
CA ALA A 60 -4.95 -2.27 -9.77
C ALA A 60 -5.70 -1.87 -8.49
N MET A 61 -5.89 -2.82 -7.56
CA MET A 61 -6.54 -2.59 -6.27
C MET A 61 -5.81 -3.31 -5.14
N GLY A 62 -5.51 -2.60 -4.06
CA GLY A 62 -5.12 -3.19 -2.79
C GLY A 62 -6.29 -3.24 -1.81
N VAL A 63 -6.48 -4.36 -1.12
CA VAL A 63 -7.49 -4.46 -0.05
C VAL A 63 -7.01 -3.81 1.25
N GLY A 64 -7.90 -3.55 2.20
CA GLY A 64 -7.50 -3.22 3.57
C GLY A 64 -6.89 -4.41 4.31
N SER A 65 -6.33 -4.16 5.49
CA SER A 65 -5.66 -5.19 6.30
C SER A 65 -6.55 -6.41 6.53
N GLN A 66 -6.01 -7.60 6.23
CA GLN A 66 -6.67 -8.89 6.43
C GLN A 66 -6.47 -9.45 7.84
N ARG A 67 -5.79 -8.73 8.75
CA ARG A 67 -5.51 -9.18 10.12
C ARG A 67 -6.76 -9.76 10.80
N VAL A 68 -7.85 -8.99 10.81
CA VAL A 68 -9.09 -9.41 11.48
C VAL A 68 -9.69 -10.67 10.84
N ALA A 69 -9.59 -10.80 9.51
CA ALA A 69 -10.08 -11.98 8.79
C ALA A 69 -9.24 -13.23 9.04
N LEU A 70 -7.96 -13.08 9.42
CA LEU A 70 -7.06 -14.19 9.70
C LEU A 70 -7.07 -14.61 11.17
N GLU A 71 -7.26 -13.65 12.08
CA GLU A 71 -7.28 -13.85 13.54
C GLU A 71 -8.67 -14.20 14.09
N SER A 72 -9.72 -14.07 13.30
CA SER A 72 -11.10 -14.38 13.71
C SER A 72 -11.84 -15.20 12.64
N GLU A 73 -13.00 -15.75 13.01
CA GLU A 73 -13.89 -16.43 12.06
C GLU A 73 -14.60 -15.45 11.10
N VAL A 74 -14.41 -14.14 11.26
CA VAL A 74 -15.12 -13.10 10.50
C VAL A 74 -14.24 -12.54 9.39
N ASN A 75 -14.55 -12.86 8.14
CA ASN A 75 -13.76 -12.46 6.98
C ASN A 75 -14.11 -11.06 6.39
N TYR A 76 -15.24 -10.48 6.78
CA TYR A 76 -15.71 -9.16 6.31
C TYR A 76 -15.66 -8.95 4.78
N GLY A 77 -15.90 -9.99 3.99
CA GLY A 77 -15.91 -9.91 2.52
C GLY A 77 -14.52 -9.85 1.88
N LEU A 78 -13.45 -10.03 2.66
CA LEU A 78 -12.10 -10.30 2.17
C LEU A 78 -11.96 -11.80 1.93
N THR A 79 -12.73 -12.28 0.96
CA THR A 79 -12.80 -13.69 0.58
C THR A 79 -12.54 -13.82 -0.92
N ARG A 80 -12.50 -15.07 -1.40
CA ARG A 80 -12.39 -15.38 -2.82
C ARG A 80 -13.54 -14.80 -3.65
N GLU A 81 -14.67 -14.48 -3.03
CA GLU A 81 -15.78 -13.79 -3.70
C GLU A 81 -15.35 -12.42 -4.23
N LEU A 82 -14.48 -11.69 -3.50
CA LEU A 82 -14.00 -10.39 -3.95
C LEU A 82 -13.28 -10.48 -5.30
N ARG A 83 -12.49 -11.53 -5.51
CA ARG A 83 -11.82 -11.80 -6.79
C ARG A 83 -12.80 -12.01 -7.94
N SER A 84 -13.99 -12.53 -7.68
CA SER A 84 -15.00 -12.75 -8.73
C SER A 84 -15.55 -11.44 -9.32
N PHE A 85 -15.51 -10.34 -8.55
CA PHE A 85 -15.89 -9.01 -9.04
C PHE A 85 -14.79 -8.34 -9.86
N ALA A 86 -13.53 -8.76 -9.68
CA ALA A 86 -12.37 -8.20 -10.37
C ALA A 86 -11.36 -9.28 -10.80
N PRO A 87 -11.75 -10.20 -11.71
CA PRO A 87 -10.92 -11.35 -12.08
C PRO A 87 -9.64 -10.99 -12.84
N ASP A 88 -9.64 -9.87 -13.56
CA ASP A 88 -8.61 -9.54 -14.55
C ASP A 88 -7.57 -8.54 -14.02
N VAL A 89 -7.91 -7.77 -13.00
CA VAL A 89 -7.03 -6.74 -12.43
C VAL A 89 -5.98 -7.32 -11.50
N VAL A 90 -4.91 -6.54 -11.27
CA VAL A 90 -3.97 -6.81 -10.17
C VAL A 90 -4.71 -6.56 -8.85
N LEU A 91 -5.03 -7.63 -8.13
CA LEU A 91 -5.60 -7.55 -6.79
C LEU A 91 -4.52 -7.88 -5.76
N MET A 92 -4.29 -6.99 -4.80
CA MET A 92 -3.23 -7.15 -3.81
C MET A 92 -3.79 -7.37 -2.42
N ALA A 93 -3.35 -8.47 -1.80
CA ALA A 93 -3.59 -8.77 -0.40
C ALA A 93 -2.91 -7.72 0.51
N ASN A 94 -3.32 -7.61 1.77
CA ASN A 94 -2.69 -6.68 2.70
C ASN A 94 -2.58 -7.23 4.13
N LEU A 95 -1.40 -7.10 4.75
CA LEU A 95 -1.15 -7.39 6.17
C LEU A 95 -0.18 -6.36 6.79
N GLY A 96 -0.23 -6.17 8.11
CA GLY A 96 0.69 -5.28 8.81
C GLY A 96 2.03 -5.93 9.09
N ALA A 97 3.11 -5.14 9.06
CA ALA A 97 4.47 -5.64 9.31
C ALA A 97 4.63 -6.25 10.71
N ALA A 98 3.92 -5.73 11.71
CA ALA A 98 3.92 -6.29 13.05
C ALA A 98 3.37 -7.73 13.08
N GLN A 99 2.35 -8.04 12.25
CA GLN A 99 1.82 -9.40 12.12
C GLN A 99 2.79 -10.31 11.37
N ILE A 100 3.47 -9.77 10.36
CA ILE A 100 4.53 -10.49 9.62
C ILE A 100 5.70 -10.87 10.53
N ALA A 101 6.07 -10.01 11.48
CA ALA A 101 7.12 -10.29 12.45
C ALA A 101 6.72 -11.30 13.55
N SER A 102 5.44 -11.67 13.63
CA SER A 102 4.98 -12.67 14.59
C SER A 102 5.43 -14.08 14.21
N ARG A 103 5.34 -15.03 15.16
CA ARG A 103 5.65 -16.46 14.91
C ARG A 103 4.81 -17.08 13.78
N GLN A 104 3.63 -16.53 13.51
CA GLN A 104 2.71 -17.02 12.47
C GLN A 104 2.79 -16.19 11.18
N GLY A 105 3.72 -15.24 11.08
CA GLY A 105 3.75 -14.24 10.01
C GLY A 105 3.75 -14.82 8.60
N ILE A 106 4.56 -15.86 8.34
CA ILE A 106 4.61 -16.52 7.02
C ILE A 106 3.28 -17.24 6.71
N ASP A 107 2.67 -17.89 7.70
CA ASP A 107 1.35 -18.54 7.51
C ASP A 107 0.28 -17.49 7.18
N TYR A 108 0.26 -16.38 7.93
CA TYR A 108 -0.63 -15.27 7.67
C TYR A 108 -0.43 -14.67 6.28
N ALA A 109 0.83 -14.49 5.85
CA ALA A 109 1.16 -13.98 4.53
C ALA A 109 0.63 -14.90 3.41
N ARG A 110 0.81 -16.23 3.55
CA ARG A 110 0.30 -17.22 2.58
C ARG A 110 -1.23 -17.21 2.53
N ARG A 111 -1.89 -17.30 3.68
CA ARG A 111 -3.36 -17.30 3.77
C ARG A 111 -3.96 -16.00 3.25
N ALA A 112 -3.32 -14.86 3.52
CA ALA A 112 -3.72 -13.55 3.00
C ALA A 112 -3.75 -13.52 1.47
N VAL A 113 -2.75 -14.12 0.82
CA VAL A 113 -2.66 -14.22 -0.65
C VAL A 113 -3.69 -15.22 -1.18
N GLU A 114 -3.71 -16.43 -0.61
CA GLU A 114 -4.55 -17.54 -1.07
C GLU A 114 -6.05 -17.23 -0.97
N THR A 115 -6.48 -16.61 0.14
CA THR A 115 -7.89 -16.30 0.40
C THR A 115 -8.49 -15.39 -0.67
N LEU A 116 -7.68 -14.48 -1.22
CA LEU A 116 -8.10 -13.55 -2.27
C LEU A 116 -7.70 -14.02 -3.68
N ALA A 117 -6.92 -15.09 -3.81
CA ALA A 117 -6.15 -15.39 -5.02
C ALA A 117 -5.44 -14.12 -5.54
N ALA A 118 -4.76 -13.41 -4.63
CA ALA A 118 -4.12 -12.14 -4.90
C ALA A 118 -2.88 -12.30 -5.79
N ASP A 119 -2.59 -11.28 -6.60
CA ASP A 119 -1.43 -11.23 -7.49
C ASP A 119 -0.17 -10.67 -6.78
N ALA A 120 -0.33 -10.05 -5.61
CA ALA A 120 0.76 -9.57 -4.76
C ALA A 120 0.32 -9.45 -3.29
N LEU A 121 1.29 -9.35 -2.37
CA LEU A 121 1.05 -9.02 -0.97
C LEU A 121 1.61 -7.64 -0.64
N ILE A 122 0.74 -6.73 -0.18
CA ILE A 122 1.14 -5.49 0.50
C ILE A 122 1.45 -5.82 1.96
N ILE A 123 2.64 -5.44 2.42
CA ILE A 123 2.96 -5.35 3.85
C ILE A 123 3.03 -3.86 4.19
N HIS A 124 2.09 -3.39 5.01
CA HIS A 124 2.08 -1.99 5.43
C HIS A 124 2.95 -1.76 6.67
N LEU A 125 3.69 -0.66 6.65
CA LEU A 125 4.47 -0.13 7.77
C LEU A 125 3.68 1.03 8.38
N ASN A 126 3.34 0.91 9.66
CA ASN A 126 2.57 1.89 10.40
C ASN A 126 3.05 2.10 11.86
N PRO A 127 4.37 2.17 12.14
CA PRO A 127 4.89 2.20 13.51
C PRO A 127 4.38 3.39 14.33
N LEU A 128 4.25 4.57 13.71
CA LEU A 128 3.70 5.73 14.41
C LEU A 128 2.22 5.53 14.76
N GLN A 129 1.43 4.99 13.83
CA GLN A 129 0.03 4.70 14.09
C GLN A 129 -0.12 3.72 15.26
N GLU A 130 0.63 2.61 15.24
CA GLU A 130 0.59 1.61 16.31
C GLU A 130 1.05 2.18 17.67
N ALA A 131 2.03 3.09 17.68
CA ALA A 131 2.48 3.75 18.90
C ALA A 131 1.42 4.67 19.52
N LEU A 132 0.57 5.29 18.69
CA LEU A 132 -0.49 6.20 19.11
C LEU A 132 -1.82 5.49 19.41
N GLN A 133 -2.08 4.37 18.73
CA GLN A 133 -3.31 3.61 18.89
C GLN A 133 -3.36 2.90 20.26
N HIS A 134 -4.52 2.92 20.91
CA HIS A 134 -4.75 2.10 22.09
C HIS A 134 -4.64 0.60 21.73
N GLY A 135 -3.73 -0.10 22.41
CA GLY A 135 -3.48 -1.53 22.16
C GLY A 135 -2.70 -1.83 20.87
N GLY A 136 -2.07 -0.83 20.26
CA GLY A 136 -1.25 -1.03 19.06
C GLY A 136 0.07 -1.79 19.33
N ASP A 137 0.63 -2.33 18.27
CA ASP A 137 1.85 -3.14 18.26
C ASP A 137 3.11 -2.28 18.49
N ARG A 138 3.85 -2.58 19.57
CA ARG A 138 4.99 -1.76 20.02
C ARG A 138 6.37 -2.31 19.67
N ASN A 139 6.46 -3.60 19.34
CA ASN A 139 7.74 -4.25 19.05
C ASN A 139 7.94 -4.36 17.54
N TRP A 140 8.87 -3.56 17.02
CA TRP A 140 9.24 -3.53 15.60
C TRP A 140 10.62 -4.16 15.32
N CYS A 141 11.21 -4.82 16.31
CA CYS A 141 12.49 -5.52 16.13
C CYS A 141 12.32 -6.75 15.21
N GLY A 142 13.26 -6.96 14.30
CA GLY A 142 13.27 -8.11 13.39
C GLY A 142 12.27 -8.03 12.22
N VAL A 143 11.56 -6.91 12.05
CA VAL A 143 10.59 -6.72 10.96
C VAL A 143 11.24 -6.86 9.58
N ILE A 144 12.45 -6.32 9.38
CA ILE A 144 13.16 -6.41 8.09
C ILE A 144 13.50 -7.87 7.73
N ASP A 145 13.98 -8.66 8.70
CA ASP A 145 14.27 -10.08 8.50
C ASP A 145 12.98 -10.86 8.20
N ALA A 146 11.88 -10.53 8.88
CA ALA A 146 10.58 -11.14 8.63
C ALA A 146 10.05 -10.81 7.22
N ILE A 147 10.27 -9.58 6.72
CA ILE A 147 9.96 -9.20 5.34
C ILE A 147 10.81 -10.01 4.36
N HIS A 148 12.13 -10.11 4.57
CA HIS A 148 13.02 -10.92 3.73
C HIS A 148 12.54 -12.38 3.64
N HIS A 149 12.28 -13.02 4.77
CA HIS A 149 11.76 -14.39 4.78
C HIS A 149 10.39 -14.52 4.10
N THR A 150 9.55 -13.47 4.17
CA THR A 150 8.25 -13.46 3.48
C THR A 150 8.42 -13.38 1.96
N VAL A 151 9.36 -12.56 1.48
CA VAL A 151 9.73 -12.48 0.06
C VAL A 151 10.19 -13.85 -0.46
N GLU A 152 11.04 -14.55 0.29
CA GLU A 152 11.51 -15.89 -0.10
C GLU A 152 10.41 -16.95 -0.07
N ALA A 153 9.43 -16.80 0.83
CA ALA A 153 8.42 -17.82 1.11
C ALA A 153 7.18 -17.76 0.20
N LEU A 154 6.93 -16.62 -0.47
CA LEU A 154 5.74 -16.40 -1.29
C LEU A 154 6.04 -16.59 -2.79
N HIS A 155 5.02 -17.05 -3.52
CA HIS A 155 5.07 -17.18 -4.98
C HIS A 155 4.62 -15.91 -5.72
N VAL A 156 4.15 -14.91 -4.97
CA VAL A 156 3.71 -13.61 -5.49
C VAL A 156 4.65 -12.50 -4.99
N PRO A 157 4.81 -11.40 -5.74
CA PRO A 157 5.62 -10.27 -5.31
C PRO A 157 5.12 -9.67 -3.99
N VAL A 158 6.07 -9.21 -3.18
CA VAL A 158 5.81 -8.43 -1.96
C VAL A 158 6.00 -6.94 -2.26
N VAL A 159 5.02 -6.14 -1.85
CA VAL A 159 5.00 -4.69 -1.95
C VAL A 159 5.09 -4.13 -0.53
N ILE A 160 5.99 -3.18 -0.28
CA ILE A 160 6.01 -2.46 1.00
C ILE A 160 5.36 -1.12 0.84
N LYS A 161 4.56 -0.74 1.84
CA LYS A 161 3.77 0.47 1.82
C LYS A 161 3.83 1.19 3.16
N GLU A 162 4.12 2.48 3.19
CA GLU A 162 3.83 3.28 4.39
C GLU A 162 2.32 3.65 4.42
N VAL A 163 1.82 4.29 5.47
CA VAL A 163 0.40 4.61 5.64
C VAL A 163 0.10 6.11 5.70
N GLY A 164 1.07 7.01 5.73
CA GLY A 164 0.87 8.46 5.71
C GLY A 164 2.05 9.33 6.21
N ASN A 165 3.18 8.74 6.60
CA ASN A 165 4.38 9.40 7.10
C ASN A 165 5.59 9.24 6.16
N GLY A 166 5.49 8.45 5.10
CA GLY A 166 6.52 8.36 4.07
C GLY A 166 7.67 7.39 4.34
N LEU A 167 8.20 6.79 3.27
CA LEU A 167 9.43 6.01 3.30
C LEU A 167 10.66 6.91 3.13
N SER A 168 11.70 6.66 3.93
CA SER A 168 13.01 7.31 3.78
C SER A 168 13.93 6.48 2.87
N VAL A 169 14.95 7.12 2.28
CA VAL A 169 15.94 6.44 1.44
C VAL A 169 16.67 5.30 2.16
N PRO A 170 17.15 5.45 3.42
CA PRO A 170 17.79 4.34 4.14
C PRO A 170 16.86 3.13 4.28
N VAL A 171 15.61 3.34 4.68
CA VAL A 171 14.61 2.27 4.80
C VAL A 171 14.33 1.63 3.44
N ALA A 172 14.14 2.44 2.40
CA ALA A 172 13.89 1.95 1.05
C ALA A 172 15.02 1.06 0.52
N ARG A 173 16.28 1.36 0.85
CA ARG A 173 17.44 0.54 0.48
C ARG A 173 17.45 -0.80 1.19
N GLU A 174 17.13 -0.83 2.48
CA GLU A 174 17.02 -2.09 3.24
C GLU A 174 15.91 -2.97 2.65
N LEU A 175 14.75 -2.38 2.34
CA LEU A 175 13.63 -3.08 1.72
C LEU A 175 13.97 -3.62 0.33
N ALA A 176 14.66 -2.82 -0.49
CA ALA A 176 15.14 -3.26 -1.81
C ALA A 176 16.13 -4.43 -1.69
N ALA A 177 17.07 -4.35 -0.75
CA ALA A 177 18.01 -5.43 -0.47
C ALA A 177 17.30 -6.70 0.06
N ALA A 178 16.16 -6.55 0.73
CA ALA A 178 15.33 -7.66 1.18
C ALA A 178 14.52 -8.33 0.05
N GLY A 179 14.63 -7.85 -1.20
CA GLY A 179 13.96 -8.43 -2.37
C GLY A 179 12.51 -7.97 -2.59
N VAL A 180 12.10 -6.87 -1.94
CA VAL A 180 10.80 -6.24 -2.16
C VAL A 180 10.65 -5.81 -3.63
N ALA A 181 9.50 -6.11 -4.23
CA ALA A 181 9.26 -5.91 -5.65
C ALA A 181 8.79 -4.48 -6.02
N MET A 182 8.19 -3.76 -5.07
CA MET A 182 7.66 -2.40 -5.28
C MET A 182 7.51 -1.68 -3.94
N LEU A 183 7.68 -0.36 -3.94
CA LEU A 183 7.47 0.51 -2.78
C LEU A 183 6.32 1.49 -3.02
N ASP A 184 5.38 1.58 -2.09
CA ASP A 184 4.43 2.68 -1.99
C ASP A 184 4.85 3.66 -0.89
N VAL A 185 5.20 4.86 -1.35
CA VAL A 185 5.75 5.93 -0.53
C VAL A 185 4.78 6.32 0.58
N ALA A 186 3.50 6.48 0.26
CA ALA A 186 2.45 6.89 1.20
C ALA A 186 2.89 8.00 2.17
N GLY A 187 3.33 9.12 1.61
CA GLY A 187 3.95 10.20 2.38
C GLY A 187 2.96 11.09 3.12
N ALA A 188 3.52 12.06 3.85
CA ALA A 188 2.73 13.11 4.46
C ALA A 188 2.08 14.02 3.40
N GLY A 189 0.97 14.67 3.79
CA GLY A 189 0.17 15.57 2.95
C GLY A 189 -1.18 15.02 2.50
N GLY A 190 -1.50 13.75 2.82
CA GLY A 190 -2.82 13.14 2.64
C GLY A 190 -3.51 12.85 3.97
N THR A 191 -4.09 11.65 4.09
CA THR A 191 -4.65 11.17 5.36
C THR A 191 -3.54 11.08 6.42
N SER A 192 -3.74 11.76 7.55
CA SER A 192 -2.87 11.64 8.72
C SER A 192 -3.43 10.61 9.70
N TRP A 193 -2.78 9.46 9.81
CA TRP A 193 -3.19 8.44 10.79
C TRP A 193 -2.95 8.89 12.23
N ALA A 194 -1.96 9.74 12.48
CA ALA A 194 -1.78 10.35 13.80
C ALA A 194 -3.00 11.19 14.18
N ALA A 195 -3.53 12.00 13.26
CA ALA A 195 -4.77 12.76 13.50
C ALA A 195 -5.99 11.83 13.68
N VAL A 196 -6.11 10.77 12.87
CA VAL A 196 -7.19 9.78 13.01
C VAL A 196 -7.14 9.10 14.38
N GLU A 197 -5.97 8.66 14.86
CA GLU A 197 -5.84 8.07 16.19
C GLU A 197 -6.09 9.10 17.29
N GLY A 198 -5.71 10.37 17.09
CA GLY A 198 -6.05 11.46 18.00
C GLY A 198 -7.56 11.66 18.17
N GLU A 199 -8.34 11.56 17.09
CA GLU A 199 -9.80 11.62 17.14
C GLU A 199 -10.43 10.34 17.73
N ARG A 200 -9.71 9.21 17.72
CA ARG A 200 -10.12 7.96 18.39
C ARG A 200 -9.71 7.89 19.86
N ALA A 201 -8.87 8.81 20.33
CA ALA A 201 -8.29 8.76 21.67
C ALA A 201 -9.37 8.89 22.76
N VAL A 202 -9.21 8.10 23.83
CA VAL A 202 -10.16 8.07 24.96
C VAL A 202 -9.89 9.20 25.95
N THR A 203 -8.63 9.63 26.08
CA THR A 203 -8.22 10.69 27.00
C THR A 203 -7.75 11.93 26.26
N ALA A 204 -7.94 13.10 26.87
CA ALA A 204 -7.43 14.36 26.33
C ALA A 204 -5.90 14.38 26.21
N HIS A 205 -5.21 13.64 27.09
CA HIS A 205 -3.76 13.50 27.05
C HIS A 205 -3.32 12.71 25.82
N ASP A 206 -3.90 11.53 25.58
CA ASP A 206 -3.56 10.70 24.40
C ASP A 206 -3.89 11.44 23.10
N ARG A 207 -5.02 12.16 23.07
CA ARG A 207 -5.36 13.03 21.94
C ARG A 207 -4.29 14.10 21.70
N ALA A 208 -3.84 14.79 22.76
CA ALA A 208 -2.82 15.82 22.63
C ALA A 208 -1.48 15.25 22.12
N VAL A 209 -1.10 14.05 22.58
CA VAL A 209 0.10 13.35 22.10
C VAL A 209 -0.06 13.02 20.62
N ALA A 210 -1.15 12.38 20.20
CA ALA A 210 -1.37 12.01 18.80
C ALA A 210 -1.41 13.23 17.87
N MET A 211 -2.10 14.30 18.27
CA MET A 211 -2.20 15.53 17.48
C MET A 211 -0.86 16.27 17.35
N ALA A 212 0.09 16.08 18.27
CA ALA A 212 1.44 16.62 18.11
C ALA A 212 2.20 16.01 16.92
N PHE A 213 1.76 14.85 16.44
CA PHE A 213 2.31 14.17 15.27
C PHE A 213 1.40 14.26 14.03
N ALA A 214 0.34 15.09 14.04
CA ALA A 214 -0.61 15.17 12.94
C ALA A 214 0.05 15.52 11.59
N ASP A 215 1.07 16.37 11.61
CA ASP A 215 1.86 16.79 10.43
C ASP A 215 3.24 16.13 10.36
N TRP A 216 3.45 15.03 11.10
CA TRP A 216 4.71 14.29 11.08
C TRP A 216 4.91 13.50 9.78
N GLY A 217 6.15 13.37 9.33
CA GLY A 217 6.53 12.50 8.23
C GLY A 217 7.21 13.23 7.07
N ILE A 218 7.53 12.45 6.03
CA ILE A 218 8.18 12.90 4.81
C ILE A 218 7.09 13.21 3.78
N PRO A 219 7.02 14.44 3.25
CA PRO A 219 6.03 14.80 2.24
C PRO A 219 6.10 13.87 1.01
N THR A 220 4.95 13.45 0.50
CA THR A 220 4.85 12.46 -0.60
C THR A 220 5.72 12.79 -1.80
N ALA A 221 5.72 14.06 -2.24
CA ALA A 221 6.52 14.49 -3.39
C ALA A 221 8.04 14.40 -3.12
N THR A 222 8.46 14.75 -1.89
CA THR A 222 9.87 14.68 -1.47
C THR A 222 10.31 13.22 -1.40
N ALA A 223 9.56 12.37 -0.70
CA ALA A 223 9.90 10.96 -0.57
C ALA A 223 9.93 10.23 -1.93
N LEU A 224 8.97 10.50 -2.82
CA LEU A 224 8.98 9.95 -4.18
C LEU A 224 10.24 10.36 -4.96
N GLN A 225 10.62 11.65 -4.91
CA GLN A 225 11.79 12.15 -5.62
C GLN A 225 13.09 11.54 -5.07
N ASP A 226 13.24 11.51 -3.75
CA ASP A 226 14.43 11.00 -3.08
C ASP A 226 14.60 9.50 -3.32
N LEU A 227 13.51 8.72 -3.23
CA LEU A 227 13.52 7.29 -3.52
C LEU A 227 13.85 7.02 -4.98
N HIS A 228 13.23 7.75 -5.92
CA HIS A 228 13.52 7.57 -7.35
C HIS A 228 14.98 7.87 -7.68
N GLN A 229 15.56 8.91 -7.07
CA GLN A 229 16.97 9.24 -7.27
C GLN A 229 17.90 8.17 -6.67
N ALA A 230 17.56 7.62 -5.50
CA ALA A 230 18.40 6.65 -4.81
C ALA A 230 18.26 5.21 -5.34
N LEU A 231 17.11 4.88 -5.93
CA LEU A 231 16.72 3.55 -6.41
C LEU A 231 16.00 3.68 -7.76
N PRO A 232 16.71 4.04 -8.85
CA PRO A 232 16.09 4.38 -10.14
C PRO A 232 15.28 3.25 -10.76
N ASP A 233 15.67 1.99 -10.50
CA ASP A 233 15.03 0.80 -11.06
C ASP A 233 13.91 0.23 -10.18
N MET A 234 13.75 0.71 -8.94
CA MET A 234 12.70 0.24 -8.04
C MET A 234 11.34 0.80 -8.49
N PRO A 235 10.32 -0.05 -8.74
CA PRO A 235 8.98 0.44 -9.00
C PRO A 235 8.43 1.21 -7.79
N LEU A 236 7.89 2.41 -8.03
CA LEU A 236 7.37 3.30 -7.00
C LEU A 236 5.90 3.66 -7.22
N VAL A 237 5.15 3.66 -6.13
CA VAL A 237 3.80 4.22 -6.02
C VAL A 237 3.86 5.47 -5.15
N ALA A 238 3.23 6.55 -5.58
CA ALA A 238 3.00 7.71 -4.74
C ALA A 238 1.53 7.78 -4.34
N SER A 239 1.20 7.18 -3.19
CA SER A 239 -0.08 7.40 -2.53
C SER A 239 0.02 8.52 -1.47
N ALA A 240 -1.15 9.07 -1.09
CA ALA A 240 -1.38 10.21 -0.18
C ALA A 240 -1.36 11.62 -0.83
N GLY A 241 -2.42 12.42 -0.55
CA GLY A 241 -2.51 13.86 -0.82
C GLY A 241 -2.80 14.29 -2.28
N SER A 242 -2.78 13.37 -3.24
CA SER A 242 -3.06 13.59 -4.67
C SER A 242 -3.74 12.33 -5.24
N PRO A 243 -4.37 12.34 -6.44
CA PRO A 243 -4.72 11.10 -7.13
C PRO A 243 -3.48 10.21 -7.18
N THR A 244 -3.58 8.94 -6.76
CA THR A 244 -2.42 8.05 -6.63
C THR A 244 -1.83 7.76 -8.01
N VAL A 245 -0.65 8.33 -8.32
CA VAL A 245 0.05 8.14 -9.60
C VAL A 245 1.16 7.11 -9.43
N LEU A 246 1.15 6.08 -10.28
CA LEU A 246 2.25 5.12 -10.41
C LEU A 246 3.38 5.75 -11.24
N ARG A 247 4.62 5.61 -10.78
CA ARG A 247 5.81 5.91 -11.59
C ARG A 247 6.64 4.64 -11.73
N TRP A 248 6.69 4.12 -12.95
CA TRP A 248 7.61 3.08 -13.37
C TRP A 248 8.10 3.40 -14.79
N GLN A 249 9.35 3.08 -15.09
CA GLN A 249 9.85 3.14 -16.47
C GLN A 249 9.26 1.98 -17.25
N LYS A 250 8.57 2.25 -18.37
CA LYS A 250 8.24 1.20 -19.34
C LYS A 250 9.55 0.47 -19.68
N PRO A 251 9.62 -0.88 -19.59
CA PRO A 251 10.78 -1.61 -20.05
C PRO A 251 10.90 -1.30 -21.53
N SER A 252 12.08 -0.86 -21.95
CA SER A 252 12.39 -0.70 -23.35
C SER A 252 12.12 -2.02 -24.06
N ALA A 253 11.18 -2.01 -25.00
CA ALA A 253 11.01 -3.09 -25.98
C ALA A 253 12.25 -3.16 -26.89
#